data_AF-A0A329E5W4-F1
#
_entry.id   AF-A0A329E5W4-F1
#
_cell.length_a   1.000
_cell.length_b   1.000
_cell.length_c   1.000
_cell.angle_alpha   90.00
_cell.angle_beta   90.00
_cell.angle_gamma   90.00
#
_symmetry.space_group_name_H-M   'P 1'
#
loop_
_entity.id
_entity.type
_entity.pdbx_description
1 polymer ?
#
loop_
_entity_poly.entity_id
_entity_poly.type
_entity_poly.pdbx_seq_one_letter_code
_entity_poly.pdbx_strand_id
1 'polypeptide(L)'
;MHRTLQYRKKAIQQTHLDNLHSVLPFEAALYEIAQEEQKPISKIALKRKGIPPEVVTALYPYYVDEKHARIELNCSIAQKMQWKAKAEKAQITLSKLVTEALNNARVYVPVPNFEQEAIKEILKMQSQLNAHTNQIARWCNTHKQGVEAISVLAELNEIRNQVLNIDDQLMRIMDNSQRHYSARRPSNYQDESIHDILSRSNEDEIDLSTMEFEEDF
;
A
#
# COMPACT_ATOMS: atom_id res chain seq x y z
N MET A 1 -22.01 1.27 14.50
CA MET A 1 -22.45 -0.14 14.40
C MET A 1 -21.68 -0.98 13.35
N HIS A 2 -20.90 -0.39 12.43
CA HIS A 2 -20.16 -1.14 11.39
C HIS A 2 -18.86 -1.84 11.82
N ARG A 3 -18.15 -1.33 12.85
CA ARG A 3 -16.89 -1.95 13.32
C ARG A 3 -17.07 -3.42 13.72
N THR A 4 -18.21 -3.78 14.34
CA THR A 4 -18.50 -5.15 14.80
C THR A 4 -18.68 -6.16 13.66
N LEU A 5 -19.15 -5.74 12.49
CA LEU A 5 -19.31 -6.63 11.32
C LEU A 5 -17.97 -6.95 10.65
N GLN A 6 -17.04 -6.00 10.59
CA GLN A 6 -15.71 -6.22 10.04
C GLN A 6 -14.90 -7.19 10.90
N TYR A 7 -14.93 -7.03 12.23
CA TYR A 7 -14.30 -7.99 13.15
C TYR A 7 -14.89 -9.38 13.02
N ARG A 8 -16.22 -9.49 12.84
CA ARG A 8 -16.89 -10.79 12.60
C ARG A 8 -16.45 -11.43 11.28
N LYS A 9 -16.40 -10.67 10.17
CA LYS A 9 -15.92 -11.18 8.88
C LYS A 9 -14.48 -11.69 8.97
N LYS A 10 -13.59 -10.93 9.61
CA LYS A 10 -12.19 -11.31 9.80
C LYS A 10 -12.03 -12.55 10.70
N ALA A 11 -12.84 -12.65 11.75
CA ALA A 11 -12.85 -13.82 12.62
C ALA A 11 -13.35 -15.09 11.91
N ILE A 12 -14.40 -14.98 11.10
CA ILE A 12 -14.92 -16.08 10.26
C ILE A 12 -13.86 -16.53 9.24
N GLN A 13 -13.17 -15.58 8.60
CA GLN A 13 -12.07 -15.88 7.66
C GLN A 13 -10.92 -16.63 8.33
N GLN A 14 -10.46 -16.15 9.49
CA GLN A 14 -9.39 -16.80 10.24
C GLN A 14 -9.76 -18.22 10.68
N THR A 15 -11.02 -18.42 11.08
CA THR A 15 -11.53 -19.74 11.48
C THR A 15 -11.44 -20.77 10.34
N HIS A 16 -11.66 -20.34 9.09
CA HIS A 16 -11.54 -21.23 7.94
C HIS A 16 -10.08 -21.47 7.53
N LEU A 17 -9.21 -20.48 7.66
CA LEU A 17 -7.77 -20.64 7.39
C LEU A 17 -7.10 -21.61 8.36
N ASP A 18 -7.50 -21.56 9.63
CA ASP A 18 -6.93 -22.42 10.67
C ASP A 18 -7.51 -23.85 10.62
N ASN A 19 -8.57 -24.08 9.83
CA ASN A 19 -9.25 -25.36 9.71
C ASN A 19 -8.78 -26.15 8.48
N LEU A 20 -7.91 -27.14 8.70
CA LEU A 20 -7.40 -28.04 7.66
C LEU A 20 -8.51 -28.76 6.85
N HIS A 21 -9.69 -29.03 7.45
CA HIS A 21 -10.81 -29.64 6.73
C HIS A 21 -11.47 -28.71 5.71
N SER A 22 -11.30 -27.39 5.85
CA SER A 22 -11.75 -26.40 4.87
C SER A 22 -10.68 -26.09 3.83
N VAL A 23 -9.41 -26.06 4.24
CA VAL A 23 -8.27 -25.68 3.39
C VAL A 23 -7.88 -26.77 2.40
N LEU A 24 -7.72 -28.02 2.84
CA LEU A 24 -7.23 -29.10 1.96
C LEU A 24 -8.14 -29.37 0.76
N PRO A 25 -9.48 -29.43 0.90
CA PRO A 25 -10.36 -29.59 -0.25
C PRO A 25 -10.37 -28.37 -1.17
N PHE A 26 -10.19 -27.17 -0.60
CA PHE A 26 -10.10 -25.92 -1.35
C PHE A 26 -8.85 -25.88 -2.22
N GLU A 27 -7.69 -26.22 -1.66
CA GLU A 27 -6.42 -26.31 -2.38
C GLU A 27 -6.46 -27.39 -3.47
N ALA A 28 -6.99 -28.57 -3.17
CA ALA A 28 -7.16 -29.62 -4.18
C ALA A 28 -8.01 -29.16 -5.37
N ALA A 29 -9.13 -28.48 -5.10
CA ALA A 29 -9.98 -27.92 -6.14
C ALA A 29 -9.28 -26.82 -6.96
N LEU A 30 -8.46 -25.97 -6.32
CA LEU A 30 -7.63 -24.97 -7.02
C LEU A 30 -6.64 -25.64 -7.97
N TYR A 31 -5.93 -26.67 -7.52
CA TYR A 31 -4.97 -27.41 -8.34
C TYR A 31 -5.63 -28.11 -9.52
N GLU A 32 -6.79 -28.75 -9.31
CA GLU A 32 -7.56 -29.37 -10.40
C GLU A 32 -7.99 -28.34 -11.44
N ILE A 33 -8.57 -27.20 -11.02
CA ILE A 33 -9.02 -26.15 -11.95
C ILE A 33 -7.84 -25.57 -12.73
N ALA A 34 -6.70 -25.38 -12.07
CA ALA A 34 -5.48 -24.86 -12.71
C ALA A 34 -4.89 -25.83 -13.75
N GLN A 35 -5.15 -27.13 -13.63
CA GLN A 35 -4.68 -28.16 -14.57
C GLN A 35 -5.68 -28.45 -15.69
N GLU A 36 -6.99 -28.43 -15.40
CA GLU A 36 -8.05 -28.80 -16.35
C GLU A 36 -8.41 -27.67 -17.32
N GLU A 37 -8.32 -26.41 -16.91
CA GLU A 37 -8.73 -25.28 -17.73
C GLU A 37 -7.59 -24.25 -17.86
N GLN A 38 -7.24 -23.86 -19.10
CA GLN A 38 -6.46 -22.64 -19.38
C GLN A 38 -7.25 -21.35 -19.05
N LYS A 39 -8.18 -21.41 -18.09
CA LYS A 39 -9.08 -20.32 -17.69
C LYS A 39 -8.67 -19.80 -16.31
N PRO A 40 -8.91 -18.51 -16.03
CA PRO A 40 -8.65 -17.96 -14.70
C PRO A 40 -9.53 -18.65 -13.66
N ILE A 41 -8.92 -19.04 -12.54
CA ILE A 41 -9.62 -19.57 -11.37
C ILE A 41 -10.67 -18.55 -10.94
N SER A 42 -11.94 -18.96 -10.91
CA SER A 42 -13.07 -18.10 -10.56
C SER A 42 -13.87 -18.67 -9.38
N LYS A 43 -14.53 -17.80 -8.60
CA LYS A 43 -15.43 -18.22 -7.52
C LYS A 43 -16.53 -19.17 -8.01
N ILE A 44 -16.99 -19.01 -9.25
CA ILE A 44 -18.01 -19.88 -9.86
C ILE A 44 -17.44 -21.28 -10.13
N ALA A 45 -16.21 -21.38 -10.65
CA ALA A 45 -15.56 -22.67 -10.89
C ALA A 45 -15.38 -23.46 -9.59
N LEU A 46 -14.95 -22.80 -8.51
CA LEU A 46 -14.79 -23.43 -7.19
C LEU A 46 -16.13 -23.91 -6.60
N LYS A 47 -17.21 -23.14 -6.77
CA LYS A 47 -18.57 -23.57 -6.37
C LYS A 47 -19.04 -24.78 -7.16
N ARG A 48 -18.74 -24.87 -8.47
CA ARG A 48 -19.08 -26.01 -9.32
C ARG A 48 -18.35 -27.30 -8.92
N LYS A 49 -17.13 -27.18 -8.37
CA LYS A 49 -16.38 -28.30 -7.78
C LYS A 49 -16.89 -28.73 -6.39
N GLY A 50 -18.02 -28.19 -5.93
CA GLY A 50 -18.68 -28.60 -4.69
C GLY A 50 -18.14 -27.94 -3.43
N ILE A 51 -17.28 -26.91 -3.55
CA ILE A 51 -16.81 -26.16 -2.39
C ILE A 51 -17.96 -25.28 -1.85
N PRO A 52 -18.24 -25.32 -0.53
CA PRO A 52 -19.28 -24.49 0.07
C PRO A 52 -19.05 -22.99 -0.20
N PRO A 53 -20.10 -22.21 -0.52
CA PRO A 53 -19.97 -20.78 -0.83
C PRO A 53 -19.31 -19.95 0.27
N GLU A 54 -19.50 -20.34 1.54
CA GLU A 54 -18.91 -19.71 2.72
C GLU A 54 -17.38 -19.87 2.72
N VAL A 55 -16.90 -21.09 2.44
CA VAL A 55 -15.47 -21.42 2.33
C VAL A 55 -14.84 -20.70 1.15
N VAL A 56 -15.51 -20.65 -0.01
CA VAL A 56 -15.02 -19.88 -1.18
C VAL A 56 -14.91 -18.40 -0.83
N THR A 57 -15.92 -17.80 -0.21
CA THR A 57 -15.88 -16.38 0.16
C THR A 57 -14.79 -16.08 1.18
N ALA A 58 -14.53 -17.00 2.10
CA ALA A 58 -13.52 -16.84 3.14
C ALA A 58 -12.08 -17.01 2.62
N LEU A 59 -11.82 -18.04 1.81
CA LEU A 59 -10.46 -18.43 1.41
C LEU A 59 -10.01 -17.82 0.08
N TYR A 60 -10.91 -17.56 -0.86
CA TYR A 60 -10.55 -17.07 -2.20
C TYR A 60 -9.59 -15.87 -2.24
N PRO A 61 -9.77 -14.82 -1.40
CA PRO A 61 -8.88 -13.65 -1.41
C PRO A 61 -7.43 -13.95 -1.02
N TYR A 62 -7.16 -15.09 -0.36
CA TYR A 62 -5.79 -15.48 0.06
C TYR A 62 -5.03 -16.23 -1.02
N TYR A 63 -5.74 -16.87 -1.95
CA TYR A 63 -5.15 -17.72 -2.98
C TYR A 63 -5.19 -17.08 -4.37
N VAL A 64 -6.08 -16.11 -4.60
CA VAL A 64 -6.26 -15.46 -5.90
C VAL A 64 -6.34 -13.94 -5.72
N ASP A 65 -5.55 -13.21 -6.50
CA ASP A 65 -5.58 -11.74 -6.56
C ASP A 65 -6.95 -11.24 -7.04
N GLU A 66 -7.80 -10.85 -6.10
CA GLU A 66 -9.14 -10.35 -6.41
C GLU A 66 -9.08 -8.87 -6.82
N LYS A 67 -9.59 -8.57 -8.03
CA LYS A 67 -9.73 -7.20 -8.51
C LYS A 67 -11.00 -6.59 -7.93
N HIS A 68 -10.85 -5.68 -6.98
CA HIS A 68 -11.98 -5.05 -6.29
C HIS A 68 -12.43 -3.70 -6.88
N ALA A 69 -11.68 -3.14 -7.82
CA ALA A 69 -11.95 -1.82 -8.39
C ALA A 69 -11.68 -1.79 -9.90
N ARG A 70 -12.48 -1.00 -10.63
CA ARG A 70 -12.29 -0.71 -12.06
C ARG A 70 -11.76 0.72 -12.20
N ILE A 71 -10.66 0.86 -12.94
CA ILE A 71 -10.09 2.16 -13.31
C ILE A 71 -10.23 2.30 -14.82
N GLU A 72 -10.86 3.39 -15.26
CA GLU A 72 -10.97 3.74 -16.67
C GLU A 72 -9.90 4.77 -17.04
N LEU A 73 -9.21 4.55 -18.15
CA LEU A 73 -8.10 5.37 -18.61
C LEU A 73 -8.34 5.80 -20.05
N ASN A 74 -8.41 7.11 -20.26
CA ASN A 74 -8.42 7.68 -21.60
C ASN A 74 -7.00 7.63 -22.18
N CYS A 75 -6.87 7.09 -23.38
CA CYS A 75 -5.61 7.02 -24.11
C CYS A 75 -5.84 7.19 -25.61
N SER A 76 -4.79 7.61 -26.33
CA SER A 76 -4.86 7.65 -27.79
C SER A 76 -4.85 6.24 -28.39
N ILE A 77 -5.35 6.11 -29.61
CA ILE A 77 -5.34 4.83 -30.35
C ILE A 77 -3.90 4.29 -30.49
N ALA A 78 -2.94 5.18 -30.76
CA ALA A 78 -1.53 4.82 -30.89
C ALA A 78 -0.96 4.26 -29.57
N GLN A 79 -1.28 4.89 -28.42
CA GLN A 79 -0.87 4.39 -27.11
C GLN A 79 -1.46 3.02 -26.81
N LYS A 80 -2.75 2.82 -27.09
CA LYS A 80 -3.42 1.52 -26.90
C LYS A 80 -2.75 0.42 -27.72
N MET A 81 -2.41 0.69 -28.98
CA MET A 81 -1.70 -0.27 -29.84
C MET A 81 -0.31 -0.61 -29.30
N GLN A 82 0.47 0.39 -28.87
CA GLN A 82 1.79 0.16 -28.28
C GLN A 82 1.71 -0.68 -27.00
N TRP A 83 0.75 -0.40 -26.12
CA TRP A 83 0.58 -1.18 -24.89
C TRP A 83 0.13 -2.61 -25.18
N LYS A 84 -0.76 -2.80 -26.15
CA LYS A 84 -1.20 -4.14 -26.56
C LYS A 84 -0.02 -4.97 -27.10
N ALA A 85 0.77 -4.40 -28.00
CA ALA A 85 1.97 -5.05 -28.54
C ALA A 85 2.98 -5.39 -27.43
N LYS A 86 3.15 -4.49 -26.44
CA LYS A 86 4.02 -4.73 -25.28
C LYS A 86 3.50 -5.87 -24.40
N ALA A 87 2.19 -5.93 -24.16
CA ALA A 87 1.55 -6.98 -23.38
C ALA A 87 1.66 -8.35 -24.07
N GLU A 88 1.42 -8.39 -25.39
CA GLU A 88 1.56 -9.60 -26.22
C GLU A 88 3.01 -10.12 -26.21
N LYS A 89 4.01 -9.24 -26.37
CA LYS A 89 5.42 -9.62 -26.30
C LYS A 89 5.81 -10.21 -24.94
N ALA A 90 5.18 -9.72 -23.87
CA ALA A 90 5.40 -10.20 -22.50
C ALA A 90 4.47 -11.37 -22.11
N GLN A 91 3.61 -11.84 -23.03
CA GLN A 91 2.62 -12.92 -22.77
C GLN A 91 1.73 -12.65 -21.55
N ILE A 92 1.39 -11.38 -21.30
CA ILE A 92 0.49 -10.96 -20.21
C ILE A 92 -0.69 -10.19 -20.76
N THR A 93 -1.74 -10.07 -19.96
CA THR A 93 -2.90 -9.23 -20.32
C THR A 93 -2.56 -7.74 -20.20
N LEU A 94 -3.24 -6.90 -21.00
CA LEU A 94 -3.10 -5.44 -20.93
C LEU A 94 -3.41 -4.90 -19.53
N SER A 95 -4.41 -5.47 -18.84
CA SER A 95 -4.74 -5.10 -17.46
C SER A 95 -3.59 -5.40 -16.49
N LYS A 96 -2.91 -6.55 -16.64
CA LYS A 96 -1.75 -6.90 -15.81
C LYS A 96 -0.57 -5.97 -16.10
N LEU A 97 -0.29 -5.68 -17.37
CA LEU A 97 0.74 -4.73 -17.77
C LEU A 97 0.52 -3.34 -17.14
N VAL A 98 -0.71 -2.81 -17.20
CA VAL A 98 -1.05 -1.50 -16.62
C VAL A 98 -0.92 -1.52 -15.09
N THR A 99 -1.39 -2.60 -14.45
CA THR A 99 -1.28 -2.74 -12.98
C THR A 99 0.17 -2.78 -12.53
N GLU A 100 1.01 -3.57 -13.18
CA GLU A 100 2.45 -3.63 -12.88
C GLU A 100 3.15 -2.30 -13.17
N ALA A 101 2.77 -1.61 -14.25
CA ALA A 101 3.33 -0.31 -14.57
C ALA A 101 2.98 0.74 -13.50
N LEU A 102 1.74 0.74 -13.00
CA LEU A 102 1.31 1.67 -11.94
C LEU A 102 1.96 1.34 -10.59
N ASN A 103 2.06 0.06 -10.23
CA ASN A 103 2.71 -0.36 -8.99
C ASN A 103 4.20 -0.02 -8.95
N ASN A 104 4.88 -0.09 -10.10
CA ASN A 104 6.30 0.21 -10.22
C ASN A 104 6.58 1.67 -10.59
N ALA A 105 5.55 2.49 -10.83
CA ALA A 105 5.71 3.89 -11.16
C ALA A 105 6.25 4.64 -9.94
N ARG A 106 7.45 5.21 -10.06
CA ARG A 106 7.96 6.15 -9.07
C ARG A 106 7.22 7.47 -9.20
N VAL A 107 6.31 7.73 -8.27
CA VAL A 107 5.63 9.02 -8.19
C VAL A 107 6.53 9.99 -7.42
N TYR A 108 7.10 10.97 -8.13
CA TYR A 108 7.78 12.08 -7.47
C TYR A 108 6.73 13.07 -6.99
N VAL A 109 6.52 13.12 -5.68
CA VAL A 109 5.68 14.12 -5.06
C VAL A 109 6.60 15.26 -4.60
N PRO A 110 6.53 16.45 -5.22
CA PRO A 110 7.39 17.56 -4.83
C PRO A 110 7.04 18.00 -3.40
N VAL A 111 7.98 17.82 -2.49
CA VAL A 111 7.92 18.34 -1.13
C VAL A 111 7.81 19.87 -1.21
N PRO A 112 6.82 20.51 -0.55
CA PRO A 112 6.68 21.97 -0.52
C PRO A 112 8.00 22.65 -0.11
N ASN A 113 8.32 23.80 -0.72
CA ASN A 113 9.60 24.50 -0.49
C ASN A 113 9.93 24.74 1.00
N PHE A 114 8.92 25.03 1.81
CA PHE A 114 9.06 25.22 3.26
C PHE A 114 9.56 23.95 3.99
N GLU A 115 9.07 22.78 3.59
CA GLU A 115 9.50 21.50 4.17
C GLU A 115 10.91 21.14 3.72
N GLN A 116 11.32 21.53 2.50
CA GLN A 116 12.69 21.33 2.03
C GLN A 116 13.70 22.18 2.82
N GLU A 117 13.36 23.43 3.16
CA GLU A 117 14.20 24.30 4.00
C GLU A 117 14.34 23.72 5.41
N ALA A 118 13.23 23.28 6.01
CA ALA A 118 13.24 22.64 7.34
C ALA A 118 14.10 21.35 7.36
N ILE A 119 14.00 20.50 6.33
CA ILE A 119 14.84 19.31 6.20
C ILE A 119 16.33 19.68 6.07
N LYS A 120 16.66 20.72 5.30
CA LYS A 120 18.05 21.19 5.15
C LYS A 120 18.62 21.70 6.47
N GLU A 121 17.83 22.44 7.26
CA GLU A 121 18.25 22.90 8.57
C GLU A 121 18.54 21.74 9.52
N ILE A 122 17.68 20.70 9.52
CA ILE A 122 17.90 19.48 10.30
C ILE A 122 19.19 18.76 9.91
N LEU A 123 19.44 18.57 8.61
CA LEU A 123 20.67 17.94 8.12
C LEU A 123 21.92 18.73 8.53
N LYS A 124 21.83 20.07 8.54
CA LYS A 124 22.91 20.94 9.02
C LYS A 124 23.16 20.76 10.51
N MET A 125 22.11 20.71 11.33
CA MET A 125 22.22 20.47 12.78
C MET A 125 22.84 19.10 13.06
N GLN A 126 22.42 18.05 12.33
CA GLN A 126 22.99 16.70 12.48
C GLN A 126 24.49 16.67 12.13
N SER A 127 24.90 17.37 11.08
CA SER A 127 26.31 17.50 10.70
C SER A 127 27.14 18.19 11.80
N GLN A 128 26.59 19.24 12.43
CA GLN A 128 27.24 19.96 13.53
C GLN A 128 27.42 19.07 14.77
N LEU A 129 26.41 18.26 15.12
CA LEU A 129 26.50 17.32 16.24
C LEU A 129 27.56 16.24 16.01
N ASN A 130 27.66 15.73 14.78
CA ASN A 130 28.72 14.78 14.42
C ASN A 130 30.12 15.42 14.56
N ALA A 131 30.26 16.69 14.17
CA ALA A 131 31.51 17.41 14.35
C ALA A 131 31.87 17.60 15.83
N HIS A 132 30.91 18.00 16.68
CA HIS A 132 31.11 18.14 18.13
C HIS A 132 31.50 16.82 18.79
N THR A 133 30.80 15.74 18.48
CA THR A 133 31.11 14.41 19.03
C THR A 133 32.52 13.97 18.66
N ASN A 134 32.94 14.22 17.41
CA ASN A 134 34.30 13.94 16.96
C ASN A 134 35.35 14.80 17.67
N GLN A 135 35.04 16.06 18.01
CA GLN A 135 35.94 16.91 18.78
C GLN A 135 36.12 16.39 20.21
N ILE A 136 35.03 16.00 20.89
CA ILE A 136 35.10 15.39 22.22
C ILE A 136 35.94 14.12 22.19
N ALA A 137 35.71 13.24 21.21
CA ALA A 137 36.48 12.02 21.05
C ALA A 137 37.98 12.29 20.85
N ARG A 138 38.32 13.26 19.98
CA ARG A 138 39.72 13.69 19.78
C ARG A 138 40.31 14.28 21.06
N TRP A 139 39.57 15.11 21.78
CA TRP A 139 40.03 15.74 23.01
C TRP A 139 40.34 14.71 24.10
N CYS A 140 39.45 13.73 24.29
CA CYS A 140 39.65 12.60 25.20
C CYS A 140 40.89 11.78 24.82
N ASN A 141 41.08 11.51 23.52
CA ASN A 141 42.24 10.76 23.02
C ASN A 141 43.57 11.51 23.21
N THR A 142 43.56 12.83 23.10
CA THR A 142 44.74 13.68 23.26
C THR A 142 45.12 13.87 24.73
N HIS A 143 44.15 13.99 25.65
CA HIS A 143 44.37 14.37 27.05
C HIS A 143 44.06 13.23 28.03
N LYS A 144 44.63 12.04 27.80
CA LYS A 144 44.32 10.78 28.51
C LYS A 144 44.43 10.82 30.05
N GLN A 145 45.15 11.78 30.63
CA GLN A 145 45.37 11.89 32.08
C GLN A 145 44.78 13.17 32.71
N GLY A 146 44.31 14.14 31.90
CA GLY A 146 43.83 15.45 32.37
C GLY A 146 42.34 15.69 32.12
N VAL A 147 41.64 14.72 31.54
CA VAL A 147 40.22 14.86 31.21
C VAL A 147 39.38 14.44 32.39
N GLU A 148 38.61 15.38 32.92
CA GLU A 148 37.64 15.11 33.96
C GLU A 148 36.43 14.39 33.36
N ALA A 149 36.22 13.13 33.76
CA ALA A 149 35.16 12.28 33.22
C ALA A 149 33.76 12.89 33.39
N ILE A 150 33.54 13.66 34.45
CA ILE A 150 32.28 14.36 34.73
C ILE A 150 31.98 15.40 33.63
N SER A 151 33.00 16.17 33.23
CA SER A 151 32.87 17.19 32.19
C SER A 151 32.55 16.58 30.82
N VAL A 152 33.20 15.46 30.46
CA VAL A 152 32.89 14.73 29.22
C VAL A 152 31.47 14.15 29.23
N LEU A 153 31.06 13.57 30.35
CA LEU A 153 29.71 13.01 30.51
C LEU A 153 28.63 14.10 30.42
N ALA A 154 28.89 15.29 30.96
CA ALA A 154 28.00 16.44 30.86
C ALA A 154 27.81 16.87 29.39
N GLU A 155 28.89 17.01 28.62
CA GLU A 155 28.80 17.38 27.20
C GLU A 155 28.12 16.30 26.35
N LEU A 156 28.40 15.02 26.60
CA LEU A 156 27.73 13.92 25.89
C LEU A 156 26.23 13.86 26.21
N ASN A 157 25.84 14.20 27.44
CA ASN A 157 24.43 14.27 27.81
C ASN A 157 23.71 15.44 27.13
N GLU A 158 24.39 16.57 26.97
CA GLU A 158 23.87 17.72 26.23
C GLU A 158 23.68 17.38 24.74
N ILE A 159 24.67 16.73 24.11
CA ILE A 159 24.55 16.23 22.73
C ILE A 159 23.37 15.27 22.59
N ARG A 160 23.18 14.34 23.55
CA ARG A 160 22.04 13.41 23.56
C ARG A 160 20.70 14.17 23.57
N ASN A 161 20.56 15.19 24.42
CA ASN A 161 19.33 15.98 24.50
C ASN A 161 19.04 16.71 23.19
N GLN A 162 20.08 17.24 22.53
CA GLN A 162 19.95 17.90 21.23
C GLN A 162 19.52 16.92 20.12
N VAL A 163 20.04 15.69 20.12
CA VAL A 163 19.61 14.64 19.17
C VAL A 163 18.13 14.31 19.36
N LEU A 164 17.67 14.10 20.59
CA LEU A 164 16.26 13.78 20.88
C LEU A 164 15.32 14.89 20.40
N ASN A 165 15.72 16.16 20.55
CA ASN A 165 14.94 17.30 20.05
C ASN A 165 14.86 17.32 18.51
N ILE A 166 15.95 17.00 17.81
CA ILE A 166 15.95 16.91 16.34
C ILE A 166 15.03 15.81 15.85
N ASP A 167 15.03 14.64 16.52
CA ASP A 167 14.12 13.54 16.18
C ASP A 167 12.66 13.94 16.35
N ASP A 168 12.32 14.65 17.42
CA ASP A 168 10.97 15.20 17.64
C ASP A 168 10.58 16.22 16.54
N GLN A 169 11.50 17.06 16.11
CA GLN A 169 11.27 18.03 15.03
C GLN A 169 11.04 17.34 13.68
N LEU A 170 11.83 16.31 13.37
CA LEU A 170 11.64 15.49 12.16
C LEU A 170 10.27 14.82 12.15
N MET A 171 9.87 14.22 13.27
CA MET A 171 8.56 13.58 13.39
C MET A 171 7.41 14.57 13.17
N ARG A 172 7.53 15.80 13.68
CA ARG A 172 6.53 16.86 13.45
C ARG A 172 6.47 17.32 11.99
N ILE A 173 7.61 17.45 11.32
CA ILE A 173 7.64 17.82 9.90
C ILE A 173 7.02 16.70 9.06
N MET A 174 7.38 15.44 9.32
CA MET A 174 6.79 14.30 8.61
C MET A 174 5.28 14.17 8.83
N ASP A 175 4.78 14.38 10.06
CA ASP A 175 3.35 14.37 10.35
C ASP A 175 2.61 15.54 9.66
N ASN A 176 3.20 16.73 9.63
CA ASN A 176 2.64 17.89 8.92
C ASN A 176 2.64 17.71 7.40
N SER A 177 3.68 17.11 6.82
CA SER A 177 3.72 16.75 5.40
C SER A 177 2.55 15.83 5.05
N GLN A 178 2.29 14.79 5.86
CA GLN A 178 1.15 13.90 5.66
C GLN A 178 -0.19 14.65 5.71
N ARG A 179 -0.35 15.60 6.64
CA ARG A 179 -1.54 16.45 6.74
C ARG A 179 -1.70 17.37 5.52
N HIS A 180 -0.62 17.93 4.99
CA HIS A 180 -0.65 18.77 3.78
C HIS A 180 -1.08 17.99 2.53
N TYR A 181 -0.71 16.72 2.41
CA TYR A 181 -1.20 15.86 1.33
C TYR A 181 -2.68 15.46 1.49
N SER A 182 -3.18 15.32 2.72
CA SER A 182 -4.62 15.15 2.95
C SER A 182 -5.43 16.45 2.73
N ALA A 183 -4.87 17.62 3.05
CA ALA A 183 -5.58 18.90 3.03
C ALA A 183 -5.67 19.56 1.64
N ARG A 184 -4.80 19.20 0.68
CA ARG A 184 -4.93 19.57 -0.74
C ARG A 184 -5.87 18.65 -1.53
N ARG A 185 -6.59 17.74 -0.87
CA ARG A 185 -7.76 17.11 -1.48
C ARG A 185 -8.83 18.18 -1.64
N PRO A 186 -9.41 18.40 -2.83
CA PRO A 186 -10.54 19.31 -2.97
C PRO A 186 -11.65 18.87 -2.00
N SER A 187 -12.19 19.82 -1.22
CA SER A 187 -13.10 19.58 -0.07
C SER A 187 -14.46 18.95 -0.42
N ASN A 188 -14.64 18.53 -1.68
CA ASN A 188 -15.81 17.80 -2.14
C ASN A 188 -15.66 16.28 -2.00
N TYR A 189 -14.48 15.79 -1.62
CA TYR A 189 -14.32 14.44 -1.10
C TYR A 189 -14.29 14.54 0.42
N GLN A 190 -15.44 14.35 1.05
CA GLN A 190 -15.47 13.88 2.44
C GLN A 190 -14.61 12.63 2.51
N ASP A 191 -13.87 12.42 3.60
CA ASP A 191 -13.16 11.16 3.86
C ASP A 191 -14.18 10.02 3.98
N GLU A 192 -14.69 9.60 2.84
CA GLU A 192 -15.40 8.34 2.68
C GLU A 192 -14.34 7.27 2.89
N SER A 193 -14.56 6.46 3.92
CA SER A 193 -13.79 5.23 4.12
C SER A 193 -13.79 4.47 2.80
N ILE A 194 -12.72 3.73 2.48
CA ILE A 194 -12.73 2.79 1.32
C ILE A 194 -13.99 1.91 1.34
N HIS A 195 -14.52 1.66 2.54
CA HIS A 195 -15.77 0.98 2.79
C HIS A 195 -17.03 1.71 2.30
N ASP A 196 -17.08 3.04 2.36
CA ASP A 196 -18.23 3.87 1.97
C ASP A 196 -18.35 3.96 0.44
N ILE A 197 -17.22 4.03 -0.26
CA ILE A 197 -17.12 4.00 -1.73
C ILE A 197 -17.62 2.64 -2.28
N LEU A 198 -17.25 1.53 -1.62
CA LEU A 198 -17.65 0.18 -2.02
C LEU A 198 -19.13 -0.13 -1.76
N SER A 199 -19.79 0.59 -0.85
CA SER A 199 -21.23 0.44 -0.59
C SER A 199 -22.11 1.10 -1.65
N ARG A 200 -21.67 2.20 -2.28
CA ARG A 200 -22.45 2.90 -3.32
C ARG A 200 -22.45 2.18 -4.67
N SER A 201 -21.36 1.50 -5.01
CA SER A 201 -21.28 0.75 -6.29
C SER A 201 -22.20 -0.48 -6.38
N ASN A 202 -22.92 -0.83 -5.30
CA ASN A 202 -23.91 -1.92 -5.32
C ASN A 202 -25.36 -1.43 -5.52
N GLU A 203 -25.62 -0.12 -5.58
CA GLU A 203 -26.97 0.41 -5.78
C GLU A 203 -27.29 0.77 -7.24
N ASP A 204 -26.28 0.89 -8.10
CA ASP A 204 -26.47 1.10 -9.54
C ASP A 204 -26.49 -0.24 -10.29
N GLU A 205 -27.47 -1.10 -9.97
CA GLU A 205 -27.84 -2.20 -10.85
C GLU A 205 -28.58 -1.59 -12.06
N ILE A 206 -27.85 -1.40 -13.15
CA ILE A 206 -28.43 -1.04 -14.45
C ILE A 206 -29.40 -2.16 -14.83
N ASP A 207 -30.69 -1.84 -14.88
CA ASP A 207 -31.73 -2.73 -15.38
C ASP A 207 -31.48 -3.04 -16.86
N LEU A 208 -30.89 -4.21 -17.11
CA LEU A 208 -30.53 -4.72 -18.44
C LEU A 208 -31.76 -5.23 -19.22
N SER A 209 -33.00 -5.03 -18.74
CA SER A 209 -34.20 -5.53 -19.42
C SER A 209 -34.62 -4.75 -20.68
N THR A 210 -33.84 -3.77 -21.15
CA THR A 210 -34.32 -2.85 -22.23
C THR A 210 -33.35 -2.60 -23.39
N MET A 211 -32.31 -3.41 -23.59
CA MET A 211 -31.49 -3.28 -24.79
C MET A 211 -31.71 -4.46 -25.76
N GLU A 212 -32.64 -4.26 -26.69
CA GLU A 212 -32.71 -4.99 -27.95
C GLU A 212 -31.39 -4.79 -28.70
N PHE A 213 -30.69 -5.89 -28.98
CA PHE A 213 -29.54 -5.92 -29.87
C PHE A 213 -30.05 -6.04 -31.31
N GLU A 214 -29.99 -4.97 -32.09
CA GLU A 214 -29.99 -5.07 -33.55
C GLU A 214 -28.61 -5.60 -33.97
N GLU A 215 -28.60 -6.83 -34.48
CA GLU A 215 -27.50 -7.37 -35.28
C GLU A 215 -27.56 -6.71 -36.66
N ASP A 216 -26.47 -6.08 -37.10
CA ASP A 216 -26.19 -5.94 -38.52
C ASP A 216 -24.67 -5.98 -38.78
N PHE A 217 -24.36 -6.64 -39.90
CA PHE A 217 -23.08 -7.17 -40.38
C PHE A 217 -21.95 -6.16 -40.60
#